data_AF-A0A354HER2-F1
#
_entry.id   AF-A0A354HER2-F1
#
_cell.length_a   1.000
_cell.length_b   1.000
_cell.length_c   1.000
_cell.angle_alpha   90.00
_cell.angle_beta   90.00
_cell.angle_gamma   90.00
#
_symmetry.space_group_name_H-M   'P 1'
#
loop_
_entity.id
_entity.type
_entity.pdbx_description
1 polymer ?
#
loop_
_entity_poly.entity_id
_entity_poly.type
_entity_poly.pdbx_seq_one_letter_code
_entity_poly.pdbx_strand_id
1 'polypeptide(L)' 'MHESDSITRIKGVGEKRAELYRSIGIETVGDMLRYFPRDYTDYSLPVPMNELQPEDTAVFAGTVIKKLRP' A
#
# COMPACT_ATOMS: atom_id res chain seq x y z
N MET A 1 3.17 23.68 -1.68
CA MET A 1 2.08 22.91 -1.05
C MET A 1 2.30 23.03 0.44
N HIS A 2 1.25 23.34 1.18
CA HIS A 2 1.25 23.52 2.64
C HIS A 2 0.43 22.41 3.28
N GLU A 3 0.67 22.14 4.55
CA GLU A 3 -0.02 21.06 5.26
C GLU A 3 -1.53 21.30 5.37
N SER A 4 -1.95 22.56 5.47
CA SER A 4 -3.37 22.94 5.53
C SER A 4 -4.08 22.88 4.18
N ASP A 5 -3.38 22.60 3.09
CA ASP A 5 -4.00 22.49 1.77
C ASP A 5 -4.93 21.28 1.72
N SER A 6 -6.05 21.39 0.99
CA SER A 6 -6.96 20.27 0.74
C SER A 6 -6.26 19.08 0.08
N ILE A 7 -6.69 17.87 0.43
CA ILE A 7 -6.14 16.61 -0.11
C ILE A 7 -6.17 16.51 -1.64
N THR A 8 -7.10 17.20 -2.30
CA THR A 8 -7.23 17.26 -3.77
C THR A 8 -6.09 18.00 -4.47
N ARG A 9 -5.28 18.76 -3.72
CA ARG A 9 -4.08 19.42 -4.25
C ARG A 9 -2.96 18.42 -4.59
N ILE A 10 -3.02 17.21 -4.05
CA ILE A 10 -2.09 16.12 -4.36
C ILE A 10 -2.39 15.59 -5.77
N LYS A 11 -1.40 15.64 -6.66
CA LYS A 11 -1.52 15.09 -8.01
C LYS A 11 -1.95 13.62 -7.95
N GLY A 12 -3.03 13.29 -8.65
CA GLY A 12 -3.61 11.93 -8.66
C GLY A 12 -4.73 11.73 -7.65
N VAL A 13 -5.01 12.68 -6.76
CA VAL A 13 -6.18 12.67 -5.87
C VAL A 13 -7.29 13.53 -6.49
N GLY A 14 -8.12 12.90 -7.32
CA GLY A 14 -9.39 13.50 -7.77
C GLY A 14 -10.52 13.29 -6.77
N GLU A 15 -11.71 13.82 -7.06
CA GLU A 15 -12.84 13.86 -6.13
C GLU A 15 -13.21 12.48 -5.54
N LYS A 16 -13.27 11.44 -6.39
CA LYS A 16 -13.56 10.07 -5.95
C LYS A 16 -12.57 9.55 -4.89
N ARG A 17 -11.28 9.87 -5.03
CA ARG A 17 -10.27 9.47 -4.03
C ARG A 17 -10.36 10.35 -2.79
N ALA A 18 -10.63 11.64 -2.97
CA ALA A 18 -10.82 12.57 -1.86
C ALA A 18 -12.00 12.15 -0.96
N GLU A 19 -13.12 11.69 -1.54
CA GLU A 19 -14.25 11.14 -0.77
C GLU A 19 -13.83 9.94 0.12
N LEU A 20 -13.02 9.02 -0.42
CA LEU A 20 -12.51 7.88 0.35
C LEU A 20 -11.52 8.29 1.44
N TYR A 21 -10.73 9.34 1.23
CA TYR A 21 -9.84 9.86 2.27
C TYR A 21 -10.64 10.55 3.38
N ARG A 22 -11.67 11.34 3.02
CA ARG A 22 -12.56 11.98 4.00
C ARG A 22 -13.31 10.97 4.84
N SER A 23 -13.71 9.82 4.28
CA SER A 23 -14.41 8.76 5.05
C SER A 23 -13.54 8.14 6.15
N ILE A 24 -12.21 8.26 6.08
CA ILE A 24 -11.26 7.84 7.11
C ILE A 24 -10.65 9.02 7.88
N GLY A 25 -11.22 10.22 7.75
CA GLY A 25 -10.82 11.41 8.51
C GLY A 25 -9.62 12.19 7.94
N ILE A 26 -9.28 12.00 6.66
CA ILE A 26 -8.18 12.70 5.99
C ILE A 26 -8.75 13.78 5.08
N GLU A 27 -8.58 15.06 5.43
CA GLU A 27 -9.10 16.20 4.66
C GLU A 27 -7.99 17.05 4.04
N THR A 28 -6.85 17.12 4.71
CA THR A 28 -5.71 17.96 4.35
C THR A 28 -4.48 17.13 4.00
N VAL A 29 -3.51 17.77 3.34
CA VAL A 29 -2.18 17.20 3.10
C VAL A 29 -1.52 16.80 4.43
N GLY A 30 -1.68 17.61 5.47
CA GLY A 30 -1.13 17.37 6.80
C GLY A 30 -1.68 16.12 7.48
N ASP A 31 -2.98 15.83 7.28
CA ASP A 31 -3.62 14.61 7.79
C ASP A 31 -3.03 13.37 7.13
N MET A 32 -2.89 13.40 5.80
CA MET A 32 -2.34 12.26 5.04
C MET A 32 -0.88 11.97 5.40
N LEU A 33 -0.07 13.01 5.64
CA LEU A 33 1.33 12.84 6.06
C LEU A 33 1.47 12.16 7.42
N ARG A 34 0.49 12.35 8.31
CA ARG A 34 0.49 11.80 9.69
C ARG A 34 -0.36 10.54 9.82
N TYR A 35 -1.03 10.13 8.74
CA TYR A 35 -1.78 8.88 8.69
C TYR A 35 -0.83 7.71 8.38
N PHE A 36 -0.13 7.26 9.42
CA PHE A 36 0.81 6.16 9.29
C PHE A 36 0.09 4.82 9.03
N PRO A 37 0.71 3.89 8.27
CA PRO A 37 0.22 2.52 8.16
C PRO A 37 0.05 1.87 9.54
N ARG A 38 -0.97 1.01 9.67
CA ARG A 38 -1.16 0.20 10.88
C ARG A 38 0.01 -0.77 11.10
N ASP A 39 0.51 -1.32 10.01
CA ASP A 39 1.61 -2.28 9.98
C ASP A 39 2.35 -2.14 8.65
N TYR A 40 3.58 -2.63 8.60
CA TYR A 40 4.43 -2.66 7.41
C TYR A 40 4.72 -4.10 7.03
N THR A 41 4.44 -4.47 5.79
CA THR A 41 4.86 -5.78 5.29
C THR A 41 6.34 -5.73 4.90
N ASP A 42 7.17 -6.49 5.61
CA ASP A 42 8.60 -6.58 5.35
C ASP A 42 8.90 -7.65 4.28
N TYR A 43 9.55 -7.23 3.20
CA TYR A 43 9.99 -8.10 2.11
C TYR A 43 11.51 -8.31 2.04
N SER A 44 12.25 -7.91 3.07
CA SER A 44 13.72 -7.95 3.10
C SER A 44 14.31 -9.35 3.24
N LEU A 45 13.53 -10.32 3.72
CA LEU A 45 13.99 -11.68 4.03
C LEU A 45 13.24 -12.73 3.21
N PRO A 46 13.59 -12.92 1.92
CA PRO A 46 13.05 -14.02 1.13
C PRO A 46 13.56 -15.36 1.65
N VAL A 47 12.66 -16.33 1.80
CA VAL A 47 12.97 -17.72 2.16
C VAL A 47 12.99 -18.61 0.92
N PRO A 48 13.83 -19.67 0.91
CA PRO A 48 13.78 -20.71 -0.11
C PRO A 48 12.39 -21.34 -0.22
N MET A 49 11.95 -21.66 -1.44
CA MET A 49 10.61 -22.20 -1.69
C MET A 49 10.36 -23.54 -0.97
N ASN A 50 11.40 -24.34 -0.75
CA ASN A 50 11.34 -25.62 -0.04
C ASN A 50 11.23 -25.47 1.49
N GLU A 51 11.39 -24.26 2.03
CA GLU A 51 11.31 -23.96 3.47
C GLU A 51 9.99 -23.28 3.86
N LEU A 52 9.14 -22.97 2.88
CA LEU A 52 7.81 -22.38 3.10
C LEU A 52 6.97 -23.28 4.00
N GLN A 53 6.35 -22.68 5.02
CA GLN A 53 5.41 -23.35 5.90
C GLN A 53 3.97 -23.04 5.48
N PRO A 54 3.04 -24.01 5.56
CA PRO A 54 1.62 -23.74 5.39
C PRO A 54 1.14 -22.68 6.38
N GLU A 55 0.18 -21.86 5.95
CA GLU A 55 -0.43 -20.76 6.74
C GLU A 55 0.48 -19.56 7.06
N ASP A 56 1.79 -19.63 6.78
CA ASP A 56 2.69 -18.49 6.94
C ASP A 56 2.68 -17.56 5.72
N THR A 57 2.64 -16.25 5.99
CA THR A 57 2.91 -15.24 4.95
C THR A 57 4.42 -15.12 4.78
N ALA A 58 4.94 -15.57 3.64
CA ALA A 58 6.36 -15.57 3.34
C ALA A 58 6.66 -14.94 1.98
N VAL A 59 7.92 -14.53 1.81
CA VAL A 59 8.44 -13.95 0.57
C VAL A 59 9.41 -14.94 -0.03
N PHE A 60 9.35 -15.16 -1.35
CA PHE A 60 10.30 -16.01 -2.05
C PHE A 60 10.59 -15.42 -3.43
N ALA A 61 11.75 -15.79 -3.99
CA ALA A 61 12.11 -15.42 -5.36
C ALA A 61 11.83 -16.58 -6.32
N GLY A 62 11.35 -16.28 -7.53
CA GLY A 62 11.07 -17.29 -8.54
C GLY A 62 10.97 -16.71 -9.94
N THR A 63 10.98 -17.58 -10.95
CA THR A 63 10.83 -17.20 -12.35
C THR A 63 9.52 -17.75 -12.92
N VAL A 64 8.72 -16.88 -13.53
CA VAL A 64 7.47 -17.29 -14.18
C VAL A 64 7.79 -17.85 -15.57
N ILE A 65 7.74 -19.18 -15.72
CA ILE A 65 8.08 -19.89 -16.97
C ILE A 65 6.93 -19.96 -17.98
N LYS A 66 5.68 -19.90 -17.51
CA LYS A 66 4.49 -20.01 -18.35
C LYS A 66 3.31 -19.34 -17.67
N LYS A 67 2.65 -18.43 -18.38
CA LYS A 67 1.34 -17.91 -17.96
C LYS A 67 0.26 -18.88 -18.42
N LEU A 68 -0.45 -19.48 -17.46
CA LEU A 68 -1.65 -20.25 -17.78
C LEU A 68 -2.76 -19.27 -18.18
N ARG A 69 -3.49 -19.58 -19.26
CA ARG A 69 -4.71 -18.84 -19.59
C ARG A 69 -5.78 -19.22 -18.54
N PRO A 70 -6.59 -18.25 -18.07
CA PRO A 70 -7.67 -18.51 -17.13
C PRO A 70 -8.70 -19.48 -17.71
#